data_AF-A0A355VYU0-F1
#
_entry.id   AF-A0A355VYU0-F1
#
_cell.length_a   1.000
_cell.length_b   1.000
_cell.length_c   1.000
_cell.angle_alpha   90.00
_cell.angle_beta   90.00
_cell.angle_gamma   90.00
#
_symmetry.space_group_name_H-M   'P 1'
#
loop_
_entity.id
_entity.type
_entity.pdbx_description
1 polymer ?
#
loop_
_entity_poly.entity_id
_entity_poly.type
_entity_poly.pdbx_seq_one_letter_code
_entity_poly.pdbx_strand_id
1 'polypeptide(L)'
;MISIKIPPQFGLKLGQQSKQHSAAPSREIEEELKEQIRTIKRERRTSETYLGFFKFTLSLDEVRSEAEKINQMLEKEAGLKETYKKLKREGKKENSLKIKESVH
;
A
#
# COMPACT_ATOMS: atom_id res chain seq x y z
N MET A 1 -4.96 -52.25 -2.91
CA MET A 1 -4.78 -51.20 -1.87
C MET A 1 -3.46 -50.51 -2.14
N ILE A 2 -3.48 -49.25 -2.58
CA ILE A 2 -2.25 -48.48 -2.85
C ILE A 2 -1.80 -47.85 -1.53
N SER A 3 -0.63 -48.27 -1.04
CA SER A 3 -0.05 -47.81 0.22
C SER A 3 0.79 -46.56 -0.07
N ILE A 4 0.28 -45.38 0.29
CA ILE A 4 1.01 -44.12 0.17
C ILE A 4 1.88 -43.97 1.43
N LYS A 5 3.19 -44.11 1.26
CA LYS A 5 4.21 -43.92 2.29
C LYS A 5 4.65 -42.46 2.25
N ILE A 6 4.03 -41.59 3.06
CA ILE A 6 4.52 -40.22 3.28
C ILE A 6 5.47 -40.26 4.48
N PRO A 7 6.76 -39.90 4.34
CA PRO A 7 7.71 -39.92 5.44
C PRO A 7 7.41 -38.83 6.47
N PRO A 8 7.52 -39.12 7.78
CA PRO A 8 7.27 -38.15 8.85
C PRO A 8 8.58 -37.45 9.17
N GLN A 9 8.91 -36.36 8.48
CA GLN A 9 10.05 -35.52 8.89
C GLN A 9 10.02 -34.18 8.17
N PHE A 10 9.31 -33.22 8.75
CA PHE A 10 9.82 -31.87 8.96
C PHE A 10 9.03 -31.31 10.14
N GLY A 11 9.49 -31.66 11.35
CA GLY A 11 9.16 -30.93 12.55
C GLY A 11 9.72 -29.52 12.43
N LEU A 12 8.97 -28.62 11.80
CA LEU A 12 9.16 -27.19 11.97
C LEU A 12 8.32 -26.78 13.17
N LYS A 13 8.92 -26.98 14.36
CA LYS A 13 8.64 -26.12 15.50
C LYS A 13 9.02 -24.69 15.10
N LEU A 14 8.11 -23.96 14.44
CA LEU A 14 8.12 -22.51 14.50
C LEU A 14 7.44 -22.07 15.80
N GLY A 15 8.03 -22.51 16.91
CA GLY A 15 8.05 -21.72 18.12
C GLY A 15 9.05 -20.59 17.90
N GLN A 16 8.62 -19.55 17.19
CA GLN A 16 9.29 -18.26 17.24
C GLN A 16 8.20 -17.21 17.38
N GLN A 17 7.89 -16.96 18.65
CA GLN A 17 7.58 -15.64 19.20
C GLN A 17 6.95 -14.69 18.17
N SER A 18 5.62 -14.70 18.16
CA SER A 18 4.85 -13.51 17.86
C SER A 18 5.27 -12.42 18.85
N LYS A 19 6.41 -11.78 18.59
CA LYS A 19 6.62 -10.40 19.00
C LYS A 19 5.57 -9.62 18.25
N GLN A 20 4.39 -9.50 18.86
CA GLN A 20 3.47 -8.39 18.63
C GLN A 20 4.28 -7.13 18.93
N HIS A 21 5.07 -6.70 17.96
CA HIS A 21 5.46 -5.32 17.85
C HIS A 21 4.15 -4.60 17.58
N SER A 22 3.53 -4.07 18.63
CA SER A 22 2.64 -2.93 18.49
C SER A 22 3.45 -1.88 17.77
N ALA A 23 3.30 -1.84 16.44
CA ALA A 23 3.89 -0.79 15.65
C ALA A 23 3.30 0.50 16.21
N ALA A 24 4.14 1.48 16.54
CA ALA A 24 3.65 2.78 16.99
C ALA A 24 2.53 3.23 16.02
N PRO A 25 1.44 3.85 16.47
CA PRO A 25 0.28 4.18 15.62
C PRO A 25 0.66 4.89 14.31
N SER A 26 1.74 5.67 14.32
CA SER A 26 2.31 6.33 13.16
C SER A 26 2.87 5.39 12.07
N ARG A 27 3.36 4.19 12.43
CA ARG A 27 3.83 3.16 11.48
C ARG A 27 2.68 2.42 10.82
N GLU A 28 1.60 2.13 11.54
CA GLU A 28 0.41 1.48 10.96
C GLU A 28 -0.26 2.40 9.94
N ILE A 29 -0.45 3.68 10.29
CA ILE A 29 -0.96 4.71 9.38
C ILE A 29 -0.03 4.89 8.16
N GLU A 30 1.30 4.80 8.37
CA GLU A 30 2.26 4.89 7.28
C GLU A 30 2.13 3.73 6.27
N GLU A 31 2.01 2.50 6.77
CA GLU A 31 1.84 1.32 5.92
C GLU A 31 0.49 1.34 5.20
N GLU A 32 -0.58 1.76 5.87
CA GLU A 32 -1.90 1.90 5.25
C GLU A 32 -1.88 2.93 4.11
N LEU A 33 -1.26 4.11 4.32
CA LEU A 33 -1.10 5.11 3.25
C LEU A 33 -0.29 4.55 2.06
N LYS A 34 0.77 3.77 2.32
CA LYS A 34 1.54 3.12 1.24
C LYS A 34 0.68 2.11 0.48
N GLU A 35 -0.12 1.33 1.19
CA GLU A 35 -1.00 0.34 0.57
C GLU A 35 -2.07 1.01 -0.28
N GLN A 36 -2.74 2.05 0.22
CA GLN A 36 -3.71 2.83 -0.54
C GLN A 36 -3.11 3.43 -1.82
N ILE A 37 -1.90 4.03 -1.73
CA ILE A 37 -1.19 4.56 -2.91
C ILE A 37 -0.86 3.44 -3.91
N ARG A 38 -0.45 2.26 -3.44
CA ARG A 38 -0.16 1.12 -4.32
C ARG A 38 -1.42 0.61 -5.02
N THR A 39 -2.53 0.54 -4.30
CA THR A 39 -3.81 0.10 -4.87
C THR A 39 -4.28 1.05 -5.96
N ILE A 40 -4.29 2.37 -5.70
CA ILE A 40 -4.66 3.38 -6.70
C ILE A 40 -3.77 3.31 -7.94
N LYS A 41 -2.46 3.11 -7.76
CA LYS A 41 -1.53 2.94 -8.90
C LYS A 41 -1.87 1.71 -9.75
N ARG A 42 -2.25 0.59 -9.13
CA ARG A 42 -2.63 -0.63 -9.86
C ARG A 42 -3.94 -0.41 -10.62
N GLU A 43 -4.95 0.15 -9.96
CA GLU A 43 -6.24 0.45 -10.58
C GLU A 43 -6.10 1.42 -11.75
N ARG A 44 -5.34 2.51 -11.55
CA ARG A 44 -5.04 3.47 -12.63
C ARG A 44 -4.36 2.81 -13.81
N ARG A 45 -3.36 1.95 -13.57
CA ARG A 45 -2.68 1.23 -14.65
C ARG A 45 -3.64 0.31 -15.41
N THR A 46 -4.59 -0.33 -14.72
CA THR A 46 -5.62 -1.15 -15.36
C THR A 46 -6.51 -0.29 -16.25
N SER A 47 -6.99 0.86 -15.76
CA SER A 47 -7.77 1.83 -16.53
C SER A 47 -7.02 2.37 -17.75
N GLU A 48 -5.75 2.76 -17.58
CA GLU A 48 -4.88 3.21 -18.68
C GLU A 48 -4.67 2.13 -19.72
N THR A 49 -4.51 0.88 -19.28
CA THR A 49 -4.36 -0.27 -20.18
C THR A 49 -5.65 -0.51 -20.96
N TYR A 50 -6.80 -0.50 -20.28
CA TYR A 50 -8.10 -0.66 -20.91
C TYR A 50 -8.34 0.41 -21.98
N LEU A 51 -8.15 1.68 -21.65
CA LEU A 51 -8.23 2.79 -22.60
C LEU A 51 -7.24 2.62 -23.75
N GLY A 52 -5.99 2.25 -23.47
CA GLY A 52 -4.96 2.05 -24.48
C GLY A 52 -5.32 0.97 -25.52
N PHE A 53 -5.91 -0.14 -25.07
CA PHE A 53 -6.32 -1.25 -25.95
C PHE A 53 -7.63 -0.99 -26.69
N PHE A 54 -8.63 -0.42 -26.01
CA PHE A 54 -9.99 -0.32 -26.53
C PHE A 54 -10.36 1.08 -27.07
N LYS A 55 -9.45 2.07 -27.09
CA LYS A 55 -9.78 3.45 -27.53
C LYS A 55 -10.46 3.57 -28.91
N PHE A 56 -10.22 2.62 -29.83
CA PHE A 56 -10.82 2.65 -31.17
C PHE A 56 -12.17 1.91 -31.24
N THR A 57 -12.50 1.12 -30.22
CA THR A 57 -13.75 0.36 -30.13
C THR A 57 -14.74 0.97 -29.14
N LEU A 58 -14.27 1.81 -28.24
CA LEU A 58 -15.10 2.53 -27.28
C LEU A 58 -15.79 3.74 -27.93
N SER A 59 -16.98 4.03 -27.44
CA SER A 59 -17.65 5.30 -27.71
C SER A 59 -16.89 6.48 -27.08
N LEU A 60 -17.14 7.69 -27.58
CA LEU A 60 -16.53 8.91 -27.03
C LEU A 60 -16.89 9.11 -25.56
N ASP A 61 -18.11 8.77 -25.16
CA ASP A 61 -18.57 8.90 -23.76
C ASP A 61 -17.86 7.92 -22.83
N GLU A 62 -17.63 6.67 -23.28
CA GLU A 62 -16.85 5.68 -22.52
C GLU A 62 -15.38 6.11 -22.37
N VAL A 63 -14.77 6.62 -23.45
CA VAL A 63 -13.41 7.15 -23.41
C VAL A 63 -13.32 8.32 -22.42
N ARG A 64 -14.30 9.23 -22.44
CA ARG A 64 -14.35 10.38 -21.54
C ARG A 64 -14.51 9.95 -20.08
N SER A 65 -15.42 9.03 -19.82
CA SER A 65 -15.69 8.47 -18.48
C SER A 65 -14.44 7.82 -17.90
N GLU A 66 -13.75 6.97 -18.67
CA GLU A 66 -12.56 6.28 -18.17
C GLU A 66 -11.38 7.26 -18.01
N ALA A 67 -11.26 8.29 -18.85
CA ALA A 67 -10.25 9.33 -18.68
C ALA A 67 -10.50 10.18 -17.43
N GLU A 68 -11.76 10.52 -17.13
CA GLU A 68 -12.14 11.23 -15.90
C GLU A 68 -11.81 10.40 -14.66
N LYS A 69 -12.11 9.10 -14.69
CA LYS A 69 -11.75 8.17 -13.63
C LYS A 69 -10.24 8.10 -13.39
N ILE A 70 -9.43 8.09 -14.45
CA ILE A 70 -7.96 8.17 -14.35
C ILE A 70 -7.51 9.47 -13.68
N ASN A 71 -8.11 10.61 -14.05
CA ASN A 71 -7.79 11.91 -13.45
C ASN A 71 -8.12 11.94 -11.96
N GLN A 72 -9.29 11.44 -11.56
CA GLN A 72 -9.67 11.35 -10.14
C GLN A 72 -8.68 10.47 -9.34
N MET A 73 -8.22 9.37 -9.94
CA MET A 73 -7.18 8.52 -9.32
C MET A 73 -5.84 9.24 -9.17
N LEU A 74 -5.42 10.04 -10.16
CA LEU A 74 -4.20 10.84 -10.08
C LEU A 74 -4.26 11.90 -8.98
N GLU A 75 -5.39 12.60 -8.85
CA GLU A 75 -5.61 13.58 -7.78
C GLU A 75 -5.57 12.93 -6.40
N LYS A 76 -6.26 11.79 -6.24
CA LYS A 76 -6.25 11.01 -5.00
C LYS A 76 -4.85 10.50 -4.67
N GLU A 77 -4.10 10.00 -5.66
CA GLU A 77 -2.71 9.57 -5.49
C GLU A 77 -1.82 10.73 -5.02
N ALA A 78 -1.97 11.93 -5.60
CA ALA A 78 -1.23 13.12 -5.21
C ALA A 78 -1.52 13.53 -3.76
N GLY A 79 -2.80 13.59 -3.38
CA GLY A 79 -3.23 13.91 -2.01
C GLY A 79 -2.65 12.94 -0.97
N LEU A 80 -2.72 11.63 -1.23
CA LEU A 80 -2.15 10.61 -0.33
C LEU A 80 -0.63 10.72 -0.21
N LYS A 81 0.09 11.02 -1.30
CA LYS A 81 1.54 11.27 -1.25
C LYS A 81 1.88 12.50 -0.42
N GLU A 82 1.07 13.56 -0.51
CA GLU A 82 1.28 14.76 0.30
C GLU A 82 1.06 14.46 1.79
N THR A 83 -0.03 13.77 2.14
CA THR A 83 -0.32 13.32 3.51
C THR A 83 0.80 12.43 4.05
N TYR A 84 1.25 11.45 3.26
CA TYR A 84 2.39 10.59 3.60
C TYR A 84 3.66 11.41 3.89
N LYS A 85 3.94 12.42 3.08
CA LYS A 85 5.09 13.33 3.25
C LYS A 85 4.97 14.18 4.51
N LYS A 86 3.77 14.67 4.85
CA LYS A 86 3.49 15.41 6.10
C LYS A 86 3.72 14.51 7.32
N LEU A 87 3.15 13.31 7.32
CA LEU A 87 3.30 12.31 8.39
C LEU A 87 4.79 11.99 8.66
N LYS A 88 5.57 11.78 7.60
CA LYS A 88 7.03 11.56 7.71
C LYS A 88 7.80 12.76 8.28
N ARG A 89 7.34 13.99 8.05
CA ARG A 89 7.97 15.21 8.59
C ARG A 89 7.62 15.40 10.06
N GLU A 90 6.38 15.15 10.44
CA GLU A 90 5.90 15.26 11.82
C GLU A 90 6.56 14.22 12.73
N GLY A 91 6.66 12.95 12.29
CA GLY A 91 7.37 11.92 13.05
C GLY A 91 8.86 12.23 13.27
N LYS A 92 9.51 13.00 12.38
CA LYS A 92 10.88 13.48 12.58
C LYS A 92 10.98 14.60 13.61
N LYS A 93 10.01 15.52 13.62
CA LYS A 93 9.95 16.61 14.61
C LYS A 93 9.70 16.07 16.01
N GLU A 94 8.78 15.12 16.16
CA GLU A 94 8.46 14.50 17.44
C GLU A 94 9.67 13.74 18.03
N ASN A 95 10.38 12.95 17.21
CA ASN A 95 11.62 12.30 17.65
C ASN A 95 12.72 13.30 18.04
N SER A 96 12.84 14.41 17.31
CA SER A 96 13.83 15.44 17.65
C SER A 96 13.54 16.14 18.98
N LEU A 97 12.28 16.25 19.39
CA LEU A 97 11.87 16.85 20.66
C LEU A 97 12.10 15.87 21.82
N LYS A 98 11.71 14.60 21.66
CA LYS A 98 11.95 13.54 22.67
C LYS A 98 13.43 13.33 22.97
N ILE A 99 14.31 13.42 21.96
CA ILE A 99 15.76 13.34 22.18
C ILE A 99 16.28 14.53 23.01
N LYS A 100 15.74 15.74 22.81
CA LYS A 100 16.16 16.92 23.58
C LYS A 100 15.71 16.86 25.04
N GLU A 101 14.52 16.32 25.31
CA GLU A 101 14.00 16.12 26.68
C GLU A 101 14.74 15.01 27.44
N SER A 102 15.27 13.99 26.73
CA SER A 102 15.99 12.87 27.35
C SER A 102 17.45 13.18 27.74
N VAL A 103 18.00 14.33 27.35
CA VAL A 103 19.42 14.69 27.55
C VAL A 103 19.59 15.70 28.70
N HIS A 104 18.49 16.13 29.34
CA HIS A 104 18.49 16.93 30.57
C HIS A 104 18.03 16.12 31.78
#